data_AF-A0A936XTI7-F1
#
_entry.id   AF-A0A936XTI7-F1
#
_cell.length_a   1.000
_cell.length_b   1.000
_cell.length_c   1.000
_cell.angle_alpha   90.00
_cell.angle_beta   90.00
_cell.angle_gamma   90.00
#
_symmetry.space_group_name_H-M   'P 1'
#
loop_
_entity.id
_entity.type
_entity.pdbx_description
1 polymer ?
#
loop_
_entity_poly.entity_id
_entity_poly.type
_entity_poly.pdbx_seq_one_letter_code
_entity_poly.pdbx_strand_id
1 'polypeptide(L)'
;MFSEATWNNELTIPNITATLANGIISATGKLFEKDPGKIVEKERKLTLTDITRFSTRPFDVPVLSAVKYKKGVYLSFANFQQTQPGNDYVSVDMDKYRDVLFVKDEKGNEYPTNKVWGYCDGENLFITSGRNFFKLIRMQNSFEFYGIKNIRERFNYKYTYTNPNGESPTMLHKKKPKMNLFPYQVDMETGEVL
;
A
#
# COMPACT_ATOMS: atom_id res chain seq x y z
N MET A 1 -42.09 50.47 5.05
CA MET A 1 -40.96 50.52 6.00
C MET A 1 -40.20 49.21 5.87
N PHE A 2 -39.18 49.17 5.01
CA PHE A 2 -38.22 48.06 4.97
C PHE A 2 -36.83 48.69 5.05
N SER A 3 -36.11 48.30 6.09
CA SER A 3 -34.78 48.80 6.45
C SER A 3 -33.72 48.07 5.64
N GLU A 4 -32.94 48.79 4.85
CA GLU A 4 -31.78 48.26 4.12
C GLU A 4 -30.64 48.03 5.11
N ALA A 5 -30.35 46.76 5.41
CA ALA A 5 -29.17 46.37 6.17
C ALA A 5 -27.97 46.26 5.21
N THR A 6 -27.12 47.28 5.22
CA THR A 6 -25.82 47.27 4.53
C THR A 6 -24.82 46.41 5.29
N TRP A 7 -24.46 45.25 4.73
CA TRP A 7 -23.40 44.38 5.23
C TRP A 7 -22.04 44.81 4.69
N ASN A 8 -21.36 45.72 5.39
CA ASN A 8 -19.96 46.03 5.13
C ASN A 8 -19.07 45.05 5.89
N ASN A 9 -18.85 43.86 5.32
CA ASN A 9 -17.82 42.93 5.79
C ASN A 9 -16.55 43.17 4.98
N GLU A 10 -15.68 44.07 5.45
CA GLU A 10 -14.32 44.20 4.94
C GLU A 10 -13.51 42.98 5.38
N LEU A 11 -13.44 41.98 4.49
CA LEU A 11 -12.50 40.88 4.62
C LEU A 11 -11.07 41.44 4.51
N THR A 12 -10.45 41.64 5.66
CA THR A 12 -9.03 42.00 5.77
C THR A 12 -8.21 40.81 5.28
N ILE A 13 -7.76 40.87 4.02
CA ILE A 13 -6.83 39.90 3.46
C ILE A 13 -5.51 40.07 4.22
N PRO A 14 -5.06 39.07 5.01
CA PRO A 14 -3.80 39.19 5.74
C PRO A 14 -2.67 39.42 4.74
N ASN A 15 -1.77 40.36 5.05
CA ASN A 15 -0.68 40.75 4.18
C ASN A 15 0.33 39.59 4.05
N ILE A 16 0.10 38.71 3.06
CA ILE A 16 0.82 37.44 2.85
C ILE A 16 2.35 37.64 2.78
N THR A 17 2.79 38.79 2.28
CA THR A 17 4.21 39.15 2.19
C THR A 17 4.86 39.35 3.55
N ALA A 18 4.16 39.93 4.53
CA ALA A 18 4.69 40.11 5.88
C ALA A 18 4.83 38.76 6.62
N THR A 19 3.87 37.86 6.44
CA THR A 19 3.90 36.52 7.05
C THR A 19 5.03 35.66 6.47
N LEU A 20 5.24 35.70 5.15
CA LEU A 20 6.35 34.99 4.50
C LEU A 20 7.72 35.56 4.90
N ALA A 21 7.86 36.89 4.95
CA ALA A 21 9.09 37.55 5.37
C ALA A 21 9.48 37.16 6.81
N ASN A 22 8.51 37.17 7.74
CA ASN A 22 8.73 36.74 9.13
C ASN A 22 9.09 35.25 9.23
N GLY A 23 8.48 34.40 8.39
CA GLY A 23 8.83 32.98 8.32
C GLY A 23 10.28 32.75 7.89
N ILE A 24 10.73 33.47 6.85
CA ILE A 24 12.10 33.38 6.34
C ILE A 24 13.11 33.90 7.37
N ILE A 25 12.84 35.06 8.00
CA ILE A 25 13.71 35.65 9.03
C ILE A 25 13.82 34.73 10.25
N SER A 26 12.72 34.10 10.68
CA SER A 26 12.74 33.15 11.78
C SER A 26 13.54 31.88 11.43
N ALA A 27 13.38 31.37 10.20
CA ALA A 27 14.10 30.18 9.75
C ALA A 27 15.61 30.45 9.61
N THR A 28 16.00 31.59 9.05
CA THR A 28 17.42 31.97 8.94
C THR A 28 18.03 32.25 10.31
N GLY A 29 17.32 32.94 11.21
CA GLY A 29 17.76 33.14 12.59
C GLY A 29 18.07 31.82 13.33
N LYS A 30 17.17 30.84 13.22
CA LYS A 30 17.38 29.49 13.80
C LYS A 30 18.55 28.72 13.18
N LEU A 31 18.87 29.01 11.91
CA LEU A 31 20.00 28.42 11.19
C LEU A 31 21.33 29.04 11.64
N PHE A 32 21.36 30.37 11.85
CA PHE A 32 22.55 31.07 12.35
C PHE A 32 22.81 30.85 13.84
N GLU A 33 21.78 30.62 14.64
CA GLU A 33 21.91 30.30 16.07
C GLU A 33 22.48 28.89 16.30
N LYS A 34 22.34 28.01 15.32
CA LYS A 34 22.93 26.67 15.34
C LYS A 34 24.39 26.72 14.92
N ASP A 35 25.28 26.78 15.90
CA ASP A 35 26.72 26.61 15.70
C ASP A 35 27.01 25.21 15.13
N PRO A 36 27.46 25.10 13.87
CA PRO A 36 27.74 23.80 13.25
C PRO A 36 28.82 23.04 14.01
N GLY A 37 29.76 23.72 14.69
CA GLY A 37 30.79 23.06 15.51
C GLY A 37 30.19 22.31 16.70
N LYS A 38 29.23 22.90 17.42
CA LYS A 38 28.54 22.26 18.55
C LYS A 38 27.58 21.14 18.14
N ILE A 39 27.06 21.20 16.90
CA ILE A 39 26.25 20.11 16.33
C ILE A 39 27.16 18.93 16.00
N VAL A 40 28.28 19.17 15.33
CA VAL A 40 29.26 18.14 14.96
C VAL A 40 29.89 17.48 16.20
N GLU A 41 30.08 18.20 17.31
CA GLU A 41 30.58 17.62 18.57
C GLU A 41 29.56 16.72 19.28
N LYS A 42 28.25 16.98 19.11
CA LYS A 42 27.19 16.15 19.69
C LYS A 42 26.79 14.96 18.80
N GLU A 43 27.08 15.03 17.52
CA GLU A 43 26.77 13.95 16.59
C GLU A 43 27.77 12.81 16.70
N ARG A 44 27.26 11.57 16.67
CA ARG A 44 28.11 10.38 16.65
C ARG A 44 29.01 10.44 15.42
N LYS A 45 30.32 10.34 15.61
CA LYS A 45 31.28 10.14 14.52
C LYS A 45 30.96 8.81 13.82
N LEU A 46 30.27 8.88 12.69
CA LEU A 46 30.03 7.72 11.83
C LEU A 46 31.36 7.30 11.22
N THR A 47 31.77 6.06 11.47
CA THR A 47 32.94 5.49 10.80
C THR A 47 32.57 5.09 9.37
N LEU A 48 33.55 5.00 8.47
CA LEU A 48 33.33 4.42 7.14
C LEU A 48 32.68 3.03 7.25
N THR A 49 33.06 2.26 8.27
CA THR A 49 32.49 0.96 8.58
C THR A 49 30.99 1.03 8.91
N ASP A 50 30.54 2.08 9.60
CA ASP A 50 29.12 2.29 9.90
C ASP A 50 28.33 2.66 8.64
N ILE A 51 28.91 3.49 7.77
CA ILE A 51 28.33 3.85 6.47
C ILE A 51 28.22 2.59 5.59
N THR A 52 29.29 1.80 5.50
CA THR A 52 29.28 0.55 4.72
C THR A 52 28.26 -0.42 5.30
N ARG A 53 28.24 -0.64 6.62
CA ARG A 53 27.26 -1.53 7.27
C ARG A 53 25.83 -1.06 7.03
N PHE A 54 25.58 0.25 7.13
CA PHE A 54 24.26 0.82 6.83
C PHE A 54 23.88 0.58 5.37
N SER A 55 24.82 0.81 4.44
CA SER A 55 24.58 0.58 3.02
C SER A 55 24.35 -0.89 2.70
N THR A 56 24.98 -1.84 3.38
CA THR A 56 24.84 -3.27 3.08
C THR A 56 23.67 -3.94 3.82
N ARG A 57 23.12 -3.31 4.86
CA ARG A 57 22.07 -3.91 5.71
C ARG A 57 20.79 -4.29 4.94
N PRO A 58 20.27 -3.49 3.98
CA PRO A 58 19.08 -3.86 3.20
C PRO A 58 19.28 -5.09 2.31
N PHE A 59 20.54 -5.49 2.10
CA PHE A 59 20.91 -6.60 1.23
C PHE A 59 20.96 -7.95 1.97
N ASP A 60 20.89 -7.96 3.30
CA ASP A 60 20.95 -9.17 4.13
C ASP A 60 19.56 -9.67 4.55
N VAL A 61 18.56 -9.53 3.67
CA VAL A 61 17.23 -10.08 3.89
C VAL A 61 17.17 -11.47 3.22
N PRO A 62 16.95 -12.57 3.96
CA PRO A 62 17.01 -13.93 3.42
C PRO A 62 16.14 -14.16 2.18
N VAL A 63 14.95 -13.56 2.13
CA VAL A 63 14.05 -13.68 0.96
C VAL A 63 14.61 -13.04 -0.33
N LEU A 64 15.52 -12.06 -0.18
CA LEU A 64 16.23 -11.45 -1.31
C LEU A 64 17.50 -12.21 -1.68
N SER A 65 17.96 -13.22 -0.93
CA SER A 65 19.11 -14.04 -1.33
C SER A 65 18.73 -15.48 -1.68
N ALA A 66 17.49 -15.88 -1.36
CA ALA A 66 16.97 -17.21 -1.64
C ALA A 66 16.95 -17.53 -3.14
N VAL A 67 17.55 -18.67 -3.50
CA VAL A 67 17.44 -19.28 -4.85
C VAL A 67 16.10 -19.99 -5.02
N LYS A 68 15.56 -20.55 -3.93
CA LYS A 68 14.25 -21.20 -3.88
C LYS A 68 13.53 -20.78 -2.62
N TYR A 69 12.22 -20.58 -2.75
CA TYR A 69 11.35 -20.20 -1.64
C TYR A 69 10.74 -21.44 -0.98
N LYS A 70 10.61 -21.42 0.34
CA LYS A 70 9.92 -22.51 1.06
C LYS A 70 8.42 -22.40 0.80
N LYS A 71 7.84 -23.45 0.20
CA LYS A 71 6.39 -23.60 0.03
C LYS A 71 5.70 -23.44 1.38
N GLY A 72 4.59 -22.69 1.41
CA GLY A 72 3.81 -22.46 2.62
C GLY A 72 3.20 -21.06 2.68
N VAL A 73 2.61 -20.73 3.82
CA VAL A 73 1.88 -19.48 4.04
C VAL A 73 2.61 -18.58 5.01
N TYR A 74 2.84 -17.33 4.60
CA TYR A 74 3.47 -16.30 5.42
C TYR A 74 2.38 -15.48 6.11
N LEU A 75 2.22 -15.68 7.42
CA LEU A 75 1.21 -14.98 8.22
C LEU A 75 1.57 -13.50 8.44
N SER A 76 2.87 -13.19 8.47
CA SER A 76 3.40 -11.85 8.69
C SER A 76 4.51 -11.52 7.68
N PHE A 77 4.81 -10.24 7.55
CA PHE A 77 5.96 -9.79 6.76
C PHE A 77 7.30 -10.33 7.29
N ALA A 78 7.44 -10.43 8.62
CA ALA A 78 8.65 -10.97 9.24
C ALA A 78 8.89 -12.44 8.85
N ASN A 79 7.82 -13.26 8.82
CA ASN A 79 7.88 -14.63 8.33
C ASN A 79 8.36 -14.70 6.87
N PHE A 80 7.86 -13.79 6.03
CA PHE A 80 8.27 -13.68 4.63
C PHE A 80 9.75 -13.30 4.50
N GLN A 81 10.21 -12.24 5.18
CA GLN A 81 11.61 -11.80 5.16
C GLN A 81 12.58 -12.93 5.54
N GLN A 82 12.22 -13.71 6.56
CA GLN A 82 13.03 -14.83 7.04
C GLN A 82 12.86 -16.12 6.25
N THR A 83 11.97 -16.16 5.24
CA THR A 83 11.61 -17.37 4.48
C THR A 83 11.09 -18.51 5.37
N GLN A 84 10.38 -18.18 6.45
CA GLN A 84 9.82 -19.12 7.43
C GLN A 84 8.29 -19.12 7.38
N PRO A 85 7.68 -19.92 6.48
CA PRO A 85 6.22 -20.04 6.44
C PRO A 85 5.70 -20.63 7.75
N GLY A 86 4.51 -20.18 8.18
CA GLY A 86 3.88 -20.65 9.41
C GLY A 86 3.02 -21.91 9.21
N ASN A 87 2.25 -21.95 8.12
CA ASN A 87 1.34 -23.05 7.81
C ASN A 87 1.65 -23.63 6.42
N ASP A 88 1.24 -24.88 6.20
CA ASP A 88 1.35 -25.53 4.90
C ASP A 88 0.33 -25.00 3.89
N TYR A 89 0.82 -24.73 2.68
CA TYR A 89 0.00 -24.37 1.53
C TYR A 89 -0.70 -25.60 0.95
N VAL A 90 -2.02 -25.53 0.77
CA VAL A 90 -2.81 -26.57 0.10
C VAL A 90 -3.18 -26.15 -1.32
N SER A 91 -4.01 -25.13 -1.45
CA SER A 91 -4.56 -24.67 -2.73
C SER A 91 -5.09 -23.24 -2.61
N VAL A 92 -5.26 -22.57 -3.75
CA VAL A 92 -6.03 -21.32 -3.86
C VAL A 92 -7.19 -21.54 -4.81
N ASP A 93 -8.38 -21.18 -4.36
CA ASP A 93 -9.53 -21.00 -5.23
C ASP A 93 -9.59 -19.54 -5.68
N MET A 94 -9.37 -19.30 -6.98
CA MET A 94 -9.38 -17.96 -7.57
C MET A 94 -10.77 -17.67 -8.12
N ASP A 95 -11.56 -16.90 -7.38
CA ASP A 95 -12.86 -16.42 -7.84
C ASP A 95 -12.77 -14.97 -8.34
N LYS A 96 -13.72 -14.60 -9.18
CA LYS A 96 -13.84 -13.27 -9.80
C LYS A 96 -13.86 -12.12 -8.79
N TYR A 97 -14.33 -12.35 -7.56
CA TYR A 97 -14.50 -11.31 -6.55
C TYR A 97 -13.49 -11.37 -5.41
N ARG A 98 -12.96 -12.56 -5.13
CA ARG A 98 -12.07 -12.81 -4.00
C ARG A 98 -11.37 -14.15 -4.20
N ASP A 99 -10.09 -14.17 -3.92
CA ASP A 99 -9.35 -15.41 -3.80
C ASP A 99 -9.50 -16.00 -2.38
N VAL A 100 -9.58 -17.32 -2.30
CA VAL A 100 -9.65 -18.06 -1.03
C VAL A 100 -8.48 -19.02 -0.96
N LEU A 101 -7.61 -18.80 0.04
CA LEU A 101 -6.48 -19.68 0.32
C LEU A 101 -6.91 -20.76 1.31
N PHE A 102 -6.64 -22.02 0.98
CA PHE A 102 -6.84 -23.15 1.86
C PHE A 102 -5.50 -23.58 2.48
N VAL A 103 -5.52 -23.81 3.80
CA VAL A 103 -4.36 -24.21 4.59
C VAL A 103 -4.69 -25.43 5.43
N LYS A 104 -3.67 -26.21 5.81
CA LYS A 104 -3.80 -27.30 6.78
C LYS A 104 -3.42 -26.84 8.18
N ASP A 105 -4.22 -27.25 9.16
CA ASP A 105 -3.83 -27.17 10.57
C ASP A 105 -2.84 -28.32 10.92
N GLU A 106 -2.31 -28.29 12.15
CA GLU A 106 -1.43 -29.34 12.68
C GLU A 106 -2.10 -30.73 12.74
N LYS A 107 -3.44 -30.78 12.70
CA LYS A 107 -4.24 -32.02 12.70
C LYS A 107 -4.56 -32.50 11.29
N GLY A 108 -4.14 -31.78 10.25
CA GLY A 108 -4.40 -32.08 8.85
C GLY A 108 -5.77 -31.62 8.32
N ASN A 109 -6.55 -30.87 9.10
CA ASN A 109 -7.82 -30.31 8.64
C ASN A 109 -7.60 -29.11 7.74
N GLU A 110 -8.32 -29.06 6.62
CA GLU A 110 -8.26 -27.95 5.67
C GLU A 110 -9.26 -26.87 6.06
N TYR A 111 -8.82 -25.61 6.11
CA TYR A 111 -9.69 -24.48 6.37
C TYR A 111 -9.34 -23.27 5.48
N PRO A 112 -10.35 -22.47 5.07
CA PRO A 112 -10.12 -21.27 4.30
C PRO A 112 -9.60 -20.13 5.19
N THR A 113 -8.61 -19.39 4.72
CA THR A 113 -8.08 -18.20 5.39
C THR A 113 -7.90 -17.04 4.42
N ASN A 114 -8.07 -15.82 4.94
CA ASN A 114 -7.77 -14.56 4.25
C ASN A 114 -6.89 -13.62 5.06
N LYS A 115 -6.49 -14.03 6.27
CA LYS A 115 -5.67 -13.23 7.18
C LYS A 115 -4.22 -13.69 7.08
N VAL A 116 -3.64 -13.47 5.90
CA VAL A 116 -2.25 -13.85 5.61
C VAL A 116 -1.56 -12.70 4.88
N TRP A 117 -0.27 -12.54 5.09
CA TRP A 117 0.51 -11.56 4.35
C TRP A 117 0.74 -12.02 2.91
N GLY A 118 1.02 -13.31 2.72
CA GLY A 118 1.24 -13.92 1.40
C GLY A 118 1.45 -15.42 1.48
N TYR A 119 1.74 -16.06 0.35
CA TYR A 119 2.06 -17.49 0.30
C TYR A 119 3.08 -17.81 -0.81
N CYS A 120 3.66 -19.00 -0.74
CA CYS A 120 4.48 -19.60 -1.78
C CYS A 120 3.92 -20.98 -2.15
N ASP A 121 3.69 -21.22 -3.44
CA ASP A 121 3.26 -22.53 -3.97
C ASP A 121 4.44 -23.51 -4.15
N GLY A 122 5.68 -23.03 -3.96
CA GLY A 122 6.95 -23.75 -4.16
C GLY A 122 7.75 -23.24 -5.35
N GLU A 123 7.13 -22.48 -6.25
CA GLU A 123 7.76 -21.90 -7.44
C GLU A 123 7.62 -20.37 -7.44
N ASN A 124 6.43 -19.88 -7.13
CA ASN A 124 6.04 -18.48 -7.18
C ASN A 124 5.68 -17.96 -5.79
N LEU A 125 5.96 -16.67 -5.57
CA LEU A 125 5.55 -15.92 -4.38
C LEU A 125 4.33 -15.09 -4.69
N PHE A 126 3.42 -14.99 -3.73
CA PHE A 126 2.21 -14.20 -3.84
C PHE A 126 2.01 -13.36 -2.58
N ILE A 127 1.53 -12.12 -2.76
CA ILE A 127 1.16 -11.20 -1.68
C ILE A 127 -0.36 -10.99 -1.67
N THR A 128 -0.92 -10.84 -0.47
CA THR A 128 -2.31 -10.43 -0.30
C THR A 128 -2.43 -8.93 -0.50
N SER A 129 -3.24 -8.49 -1.47
CA SER A 129 -3.62 -7.08 -1.60
C SER A 129 -5.14 -6.97 -1.74
N GLY A 130 -5.77 -6.31 -0.77
CA GLY A 130 -7.23 -6.27 -0.67
C GLY A 130 -7.83 -7.65 -0.38
N ARG A 131 -8.47 -8.26 -1.39
CA ARG A 131 -9.15 -9.57 -1.29
C ARG A 131 -8.59 -10.62 -2.25
N ASN A 132 -7.50 -10.31 -2.95
CA ASN A 132 -6.91 -11.17 -3.97
C ASN A 132 -5.42 -11.34 -3.69
N PHE A 133 -4.84 -12.35 -4.33
CA PHE A 133 -3.42 -12.63 -4.30
C PHE A 133 -2.77 -12.20 -5.61
N PHE A 134 -1.63 -11.55 -5.51
CA PHE A 134 -0.88 -11.08 -6.66
C PHE A 134 0.51 -11.68 -6.63
N LYS A 135 0.97 -12.15 -7.80
CA LYS A 135 2.30 -12.70 -7.95
C LYS A 135 3.33 -11.60 -7.70
N LEU A 136 4.25 -11.86 -6.76
CA LEU A 136 5.42 -11.02 -6.51
C LEU A 136 6.49 -11.34 -7.56
N ILE A 137 7.09 -10.30 -8.10
CA ILE A 137 8.22 -10.36 -9.03
C ILE A 137 9.39 -9.73 -8.32
N ARG A 138 10.47 -10.49 -8.15
CA ARG A 138 11.69 -9.97 -7.54
C ARG A 138 12.37 -9.00 -8.50
N MET A 139 12.60 -7.77 -8.03
CA MET A 139 13.28 -6.71 -8.77
C MET A 139 14.39 -6.14 -7.88
N GLN A 140 15.65 -6.47 -8.23
CA GLN A 140 16.83 -6.10 -7.44
C GLN A 140 16.71 -6.54 -5.96
N ASN A 141 16.58 -5.57 -5.04
CA ASN A 141 16.47 -5.76 -3.58
C ASN A 141 15.05 -5.51 -3.06
N SER A 142 14.04 -5.69 -3.91
CA SER A 142 12.64 -5.51 -3.54
C SER A 142 11.77 -6.47 -4.35
N PHE A 143 10.47 -6.41 -4.10
CA PHE A 143 9.46 -7.12 -4.86
C PHE A 143 8.43 -6.14 -5.40
N GLU A 144 8.03 -6.37 -6.64
CA GLU A 144 6.99 -5.63 -7.32
C GLU A 144 5.82 -6.54 -7.66
N PHE A 145 4.61 -5.98 -7.76
CA PHE A 145 3.44 -6.70 -8.25
C PHE A 145 2.41 -5.76 -8.87
N TYR A 146 1.52 -6.31 -9.69
CA TYR A 146 0.41 -5.57 -10.29
C TYR A 146 -0.87 -5.77 -9.48
N GLY A 147 -1.12 -4.89 -8.52
CA GLY A 147 -2.26 -4.92 -7.61
C GLY A 147 -3.46 -4.12 -8.09
N ILE A 148 -4.60 -4.24 -7.40
CA ILE A 148 -5.81 -3.46 -7.69
C ILE A 148 -5.75 -2.13 -6.94
N LYS A 149 -5.67 -1.01 -7.69
CA LYS A 149 -5.80 0.33 -7.07
C LYS A 149 -7.24 0.64 -6.68
N ASN A 150 -8.16 0.46 -7.62
CA ASN A 150 -9.56 0.79 -7.47
C ASN A 150 -10.43 -0.29 -8.13
N ILE A 151 -11.49 -0.72 -7.44
CA ILE A 151 -12.57 -1.52 -8.04
C ILE A 151 -13.67 -0.55 -8.48
N ARG A 152 -13.84 -0.35 -9.78
CA ARG A 152 -14.97 0.43 -10.31
C ARG A 152 -16.08 -0.53 -10.71
N GLU A 153 -17.14 -0.59 -9.91
CA GLU A 153 -18.38 -1.22 -10.35
C GLU A 153 -18.95 -0.41 -11.52
N ARG A 154 -19.25 -1.07 -12.62
CA ARG A 154 -19.94 -0.45 -13.75
C ARG A 154 -21.33 -1.04 -13.86
N PHE A 155 -22.34 -0.21 -13.64
CA PHE A 155 -23.71 -0.53 -13.99
C PHE A 155 -23.96 -0.06 -15.42
N ASN A 156 -24.57 -0.92 -16.22
CA ASN A 156 -25.06 -0.54 -17.53
C ASN A 156 -26.58 -0.43 -17.41
N TYR A 157 -27.11 0.78 -17.50
CA TYR A 157 -28.54 0.97 -17.71
C TYR A 157 -28.84 0.58 -19.16
N LYS A 158 -29.58 -0.50 -19.33
CA LYS A 158 -30.20 -0.82 -20.62
C LYS A 158 -31.65 -0.40 -20.49
N TYR A 159 -32.04 0.65 -21.23
CA TYR A 159 -33.45 0.97 -21.38
C TYR A 159 -34.12 -0.18 -22.13
N THR A 160 -35.00 -0.89 -21.45
CA THR A 160 -35.96 -1.80 -22.05
C THR A 160 -37.15 -0.98 -22.52
N TYR A 161 -37.79 -1.42 -23.61
CA TYR A 161 -38.89 -0.71 -24.27
C TYR A 161 -39.99 -0.32 -23.29
N THR A 162 -40.54 0.89 -23.47
CA THR A 162 -41.68 1.40 -22.70
C THR A 162 -42.90 0.52 -22.97
N ASN A 163 -43.50 -0.02 -21.92
CA ASN A 163 -44.78 -0.70 -22.04
C ASN A 163 -45.84 0.36 -22.46
N PRO A 164 -46.96 -0.03 -23.10
CA PRO A 164 -48.03 0.90 -23.48
C PRO A 164 -48.58 1.76 -22.33
N ASN A 165 -48.40 1.29 -21.10
CA ASN A 165 -48.80 1.99 -19.86
C ASN A 165 -47.76 3.00 -19.36
N GLY A 166 -46.66 3.25 -20.09
CA GLY A 166 -45.62 4.22 -19.71
C GLY A 166 -44.57 3.67 -18.72
N GLU A 167 -44.77 2.46 -18.18
CA GLU A 167 -43.82 1.83 -17.27
C GLU A 167 -42.72 1.11 -18.05
N SER A 168 -41.46 1.45 -17.79
CA SER A 168 -40.31 0.71 -18.31
C SER A 168 -39.65 -0.04 -17.14
N PRO A 169 -39.68 -1.38 -17.09
CA PRO A 169 -38.98 -2.11 -16.03
C PRO A 169 -37.47 -2.00 -16.28
N THR A 170 -36.80 -1.11 -15.54
CA THR A 170 -35.35 -0.91 -15.62
C THR A 170 -34.62 -2.16 -15.12
N MET A 171 -34.20 -3.06 -16.02
CA MET A 171 -33.36 -4.19 -15.64
C MET A 171 -31.90 -3.77 -15.53
N LEU A 172 -31.38 -3.75 -14.31
CA LEU A 172 -29.97 -3.51 -14.02
C LEU A 172 -29.14 -4.76 -14.38
N HIS A 173 -28.49 -4.76 -15.54
CA HIS A 173 -27.49 -5.78 -15.84
C HIS A 173 -26.16 -5.43 -15.17
N LYS A 174 -25.74 -6.24 -14.19
CA LYS A 174 -24.43 -6.10 -13.53
C LYS A 174 -23.32 -6.53 -14.51
N LYS A 175 -22.51 -5.58 -15.01
CA LYS A 175 -21.32 -5.93 -15.82
C LYS A 175 -20.23 -6.50 -14.92
N LYS A 176 -19.31 -7.29 -15.52
CA LYS A 176 -18.09 -7.70 -14.84
C LYS A 176 -17.32 -6.44 -14.39
N PRO A 177 -16.92 -6.32 -13.11
CA PRO A 177 -16.10 -5.21 -12.67
C PRO A 177 -14.81 -5.19 -13.49
N LYS A 178 -14.39 -4.00 -13.93
CA LYS A 178 -13.06 -3.82 -14.54
C LYS A 178 -12.10 -3.50 -13.41
N MET A 179 -11.09 -4.35 -13.24
CA MET A 179 -9.99 -4.12 -12.30
C MET A 179 -8.95 -3.25 -13.01
N ASN A 180 -8.64 -2.09 -12.41
CA ASN A 180 -7.52 -1.29 -12.87
C ASN A 180 -6.29 -1.74 -12.09
N LEU A 181 -5.38 -2.43 -12.78
CA LEU A 181 -4.12 -2.88 -12.20
C LEU A 181 -3.10 -1.74 -12.21
N PHE A 182 -2.36 -1.60 -11.12
CA PHE A 182 -1.27 -0.65 -10.97
C PHE A 182 -0.03 -1.39 -10.45
N PRO A 183 1.18 -1.00 -10.90
CA PRO A 183 2.41 -1.52 -10.32
C PRO A 183 2.54 -0.97 -8.89
N TYR A 184 2.95 -1.86 -7.99
CA TYR A 184 3.24 -1.55 -6.60
C TYR A 184 4.58 -2.16 -6.23
N GLN A 185 5.27 -1.52 -5.29
CA GLN A 185 6.53 -2.00 -4.74
C GLN A 185 6.37 -2.30 -3.25
N VAL A 186 6.95 -3.41 -2.79
CA VAL A 186 7.00 -3.74 -1.35
C VAL A 186 8.21 -3.06 -0.73
N ASP A 187 7.97 -2.20 0.25
CA ASP A 187 9.02 -1.69 1.11
C ASP A 187 9.58 -2.85 1.95
N MET A 188 10.85 -3.18 1.72
CA MET A 188 11.48 -4.34 2.35
C MET A 188 11.85 -4.11 3.82
N GLU A 189 11.74 -2.88 4.33
CA GLU A 189 11.98 -2.56 5.74
C GLU A 189 10.69 -2.67 6.56
N THR A 190 9.57 -2.15 6.03
CA THR A 190 8.30 -2.04 6.75
C THR A 190 7.28 -3.12 6.36
N GLY A 191 7.38 -3.65 5.14
CA GLY A 191 6.38 -4.54 4.54
C GLY A 191 5.17 -3.79 3.98
N GLU A 192 5.21 -2.46 3.95
CA GLU A 192 4.19 -1.63 3.33
C GLU A 192 4.28 -1.67 1.80
N VAL A 193 3.17 -1.31 1.16
CA VAL A 193 3.04 -1.32 -0.30
C VAL A 193 3.01 0.13 -0.78
N LEU A 194 3.97 0.50 -1.62
CA LEU A 194 4.17 1.84 -2.21
C LEU A 194 3.58 1.92 -3.63
#